data_AF-A5CFV6-F1
#
_entry.id   AF-A5CFV6-F1
#
_cell.length_a   1.000
_cell.length_b   1.000
_cell.length_c   1.000
_cell.angle_alpha   90.00
_cell.angle_beta   90.00
_cell.angle_gamma   90.00
#
_symmetry.space_group_name_H-M   'P 1'
#
loop_
_entity.id
_entity.type
_entity.pdbx_description
1 polymer ?
#
loop_
_entity_poly.entity_id
_entity_poly.type
_entity_poly.pdbx_seq_one_letter_code
_entity_poly.pdbx_strand_id
1 'polypeptide(L)'
;MKNLLYRSGVILLLLPLSGCGGAKVLKEPEPLVVTQSLSTASDKTLSATLDWVIFRDGPGTWAKNVDWDEYMIGVKNLSGDSLQLTNITVVDSLGTQIEPRQNRKHLVKGTKETKRRYKGEGLKVKAGLSGGVLVGTGIVVAAGTSGLGAAAMAGGAAAAGAATVVVLVPVLAVGGVFRGINNSKVNNQIESRQTLLPIVLEKEEKKNLVLFFPLSPSPRRIEISYVDRRGDHTLIVDTQAALDGLHLVQAKE
;
A
#
# COMPACT_ATOMS: atom_id res chain seq x y z
N MET A 1 -29.93 21.81 -59.84
CA MET A 1 -29.37 22.40 -58.61
C MET A 1 -29.76 21.49 -57.45
N LYS A 2 -28.79 20.78 -56.85
CA LYS A 2 -29.00 19.78 -55.80
C LYS A 2 -28.77 20.45 -54.44
N ASN A 3 -29.80 20.54 -53.61
CA ASN A 3 -29.71 21.11 -52.25
C ASN A 3 -29.18 20.04 -51.29
N LEU A 4 -27.96 20.26 -50.80
CA LEU A 4 -27.29 19.42 -49.81
C LEU A 4 -27.68 19.92 -48.41
N LEU A 5 -28.63 19.25 -47.77
CA LEU A 5 -29.01 19.51 -46.38
C LEU A 5 -27.95 18.94 -45.44
N TYR A 6 -27.12 19.82 -44.88
CA TYR A 6 -26.09 19.49 -43.88
C TYR A 6 -26.76 19.25 -42.53
N ARG A 7 -26.91 17.98 -42.12
CA ARG A 7 -27.30 17.60 -40.76
C ARG A 7 -26.08 17.70 -39.85
N SER A 8 -25.94 18.82 -39.14
CA SER A 8 -24.98 18.96 -38.04
C SER A 8 -25.44 18.12 -36.85
N GLY A 9 -24.90 16.91 -36.73
CA GLY A 9 -25.00 16.10 -35.52
C GLY A 9 -24.05 16.62 -34.45
N VAL A 10 -24.59 17.23 -33.39
CA VAL A 10 -23.81 17.59 -32.20
C VAL A 10 -23.56 16.30 -31.41
N ILE A 11 -22.36 15.75 -31.54
CA ILE A 11 -21.90 14.62 -30.71
C ILE A 11 -21.51 15.19 -29.35
N LEU A 12 -22.39 15.05 -28.35
CA LEU A 12 -22.11 15.39 -26.97
C LEU A 12 -21.19 14.31 -26.37
N LEU A 13 -19.88 14.55 -26.41
CA LEU A 13 -18.87 13.68 -25.80
C LEU A 13 -18.95 13.80 -24.27
N LEU A 14 -19.72 12.92 -23.63
CA LEU A 14 -19.72 12.73 -22.16
C LEU A 14 -18.40 12.08 -21.75
N LEU A 15 -17.36 12.90 -21.56
CA LEU A 15 -16.11 12.47 -20.92
C LEU A 15 -16.43 12.10 -19.46
N PRO A 16 -16.24 10.84 -19.03
CA PRO A 16 -16.32 10.53 -17.62
C PRO A 16 -15.18 11.29 -16.92
N LEU A 17 -15.55 12.31 -16.13
CA LEU A 17 -14.67 12.96 -15.19
C LEU A 17 -14.25 11.91 -14.15
N SER A 18 -13.21 11.13 -14.47
CA SER A 18 -12.51 10.29 -13.51
C SER A 18 -11.82 11.22 -12.53
N GLY A 19 -12.59 11.69 -11.54
CA GLY A 19 -12.07 12.51 -10.47
C GLY A 19 -10.92 11.75 -9.83
N CYS A 20 -9.73 12.35 -9.86
CA CYS A 20 -8.55 11.87 -9.16
C CYS A 20 -8.81 12.01 -7.65
N GLY A 21 -9.63 11.10 -7.13
CA GLY A 21 -10.18 11.13 -5.78
C GLY A 21 -9.05 10.90 -4.79
N GLY A 22 -8.78 11.91 -3.95
CA GLY A 22 -7.80 11.80 -2.88
C GLY A 22 -8.10 10.62 -1.95
N ALA A 23 -7.09 10.23 -1.14
CA ALA A 23 -7.20 9.14 -0.20
C ALA A 23 -8.48 9.24 0.66
N LYS A 24 -9.17 8.12 0.86
CA LYS A 24 -10.45 8.06 1.58
C LYS A 24 -10.54 6.81 2.44
N VAL A 25 -10.90 6.98 3.71
CA VAL A 25 -11.17 5.86 4.63
C VAL A 25 -12.37 5.04 4.15
N LEU A 26 -12.24 3.72 4.16
CA LEU A 26 -13.32 2.78 3.89
C LEU A 26 -14.33 2.81 5.04
N LYS A 27 -15.62 2.72 4.70
CA LYS A 27 -16.66 2.61 5.72
C LYS A 27 -16.59 1.26 6.43
N GLU A 28 -16.37 0.20 5.66
CA GLU A 28 -16.31 -1.18 6.12
C GLU A 28 -15.08 -1.82 5.44
N PRO A 29 -13.91 -1.80 6.10
CA PRO A 29 -12.73 -2.49 5.58
C PRO A 29 -12.91 -4.00 5.71
N GLU A 30 -12.50 -4.75 4.69
CA GLU A 30 -12.46 -6.21 4.78
C GLU A 30 -11.42 -6.62 5.83
N PRO A 31 -11.78 -7.54 6.76
CA PRO A 31 -10.86 -7.98 7.80
C PRO A 31 -9.67 -8.73 7.18
N LEU A 32 -8.46 -8.35 7.60
CA LEU A 32 -7.26 -9.07 7.23
C LEU A 32 -7.10 -10.29 8.13
N VAL A 33 -6.99 -11.47 7.51
CA VAL A 33 -6.66 -12.71 8.22
C VAL A 33 -5.21 -13.08 7.88
N VAL A 34 -4.30 -12.89 8.83
CA VAL A 34 -2.89 -13.27 8.70
C VAL A 34 -2.72 -14.67 9.26
N THR A 35 -2.40 -15.64 8.40
CA THR A 35 -2.24 -17.06 8.80
C THR A 35 -0.79 -17.51 8.88
N GLN A 36 0.11 -16.90 8.10
CA GLN A 36 1.55 -17.13 8.15
C GLN A 36 2.29 -15.83 7.78
N SER A 37 3.52 -15.69 8.28
CA SER A 37 4.37 -14.56 7.94
C SER A 37 4.92 -14.69 6.51
N LEU A 38 5.01 -13.57 5.81
CA LEU A 38 5.62 -13.46 4.48
C LEU A 38 7.12 -13.74 4.51
N SER A 39 7.79 -13.36 5.60
CA SER A 39 9.20 -13.64 5.83
C SER A 39 9.53 -13.66 7.31
N THR A 40 10.63 -14.30 7.66
CA THR A 40 11.13 -14.43 9.03
C THR A 40 12.64 -14.35 9.08
N ALA A 41 13.17 -13.76 10.14
CA ALA A 41 14.58 -13.81 10.48
C ALA A 41 14.74 -13.90 12.00
N SER A 42 15.86 -14.46 12.44
CA SER A 42 16.20 -14.54 13.86
C SER A 42 17.71 -14.60 14.03
N ASP A 43 18.21 -13.91 15.05
CA ASP A 43 19.54 -14.11 15.61
C ASP A 43 19.43 -14.64 17.06
N LYS A 44 20.45 -14.44 17.88
CA LYS A 44 20.47 -14.88 19.29
C LYS A 44 19.66 -13.96 20.24
N THR A 45 19.27 -12.79 19.78
CA THR A 45 18.76 -11.67 20.59
C THR A 45 17.38 -11.22 20.16
N LEU A 46 17.08 -11.28 18.87
CA LEU A 46 15.86 -10.79 18.28
C LEU A 46 15.38 -11.77 17.21
N SER A 47 14.08 -12.08 17.24
CA SER A 47 13.37 -12.67 16.11
C SER A 47 12.42 -11.62 15.53
N ALA A 48 12.32 -11.57 14.21
CA ALA A 48 11.43 -10.68 13.51
C ALA A 48 10.72 -11.40 12.35
N THR A 49 9.47 -11.02 12.11
CA THR A 49 8.65 -11.51 11.02
C THR A 49 8.07 -10.33 10.24
N LEU A 50 8.04 -10.45 8.92
CA LEU A 50 7.14 -9.65 8.10
C LEU A 50 5.83 -10.41 8.00
N ASP A 51 4.82 -9.98 8.76
CA ASP A 51 3.54 -10.69 8.82
C ASP A 51 2.67 -10.38 7.60
N TRP A 52 2.58 -9.10 7.22
CA TRP A 52 1.84 -8.68 6.04
C TRP A 52 2.27 -7.29 5.53
N VAL A 53 1.96 -7.00 4.27
CA VAL A 53 2.05 -5.66 3.68
C VAL A 53 0.68 -5.26 3.12
N ILE A 54 0.08 -4.22 3.67
CA ILE A 54 -1.14 -3.61 3.14
C ILE A 54 -0.72 -2.51 2.17
N PHE A 55 -1.08 -2.68 0.91
CA PHE A 55 -0.80 -1.72 -0.16
C PHE A 55 -2.11 -1.24 -0.79
N ARG A 56 -2.03 -0.21 -1.65
CA ARG A 56 -3.20 0.39 -2.32
C ARG A 56 -4.17 -0.65 -2.88
N ASP A 57 -5.42 -0.58 -2.39
CA ASP A 57 -6.57 -1.37 -2.85
C ASP A 57 -6.34 -2.90 -2.78
N GLY A 58 -5.38 -3.35 -1.96
CA GLY A 58 -5.12 -4.76 -1.67
C GLY A 58 -5.81 -5.27 -0.40
N PRO A 59 -5.64 -6.56 -0.04
CA PRO A 59 -6.23 -7.14 1.17
C PRO A 59 -5.81 -6.41 2.45
N GLY A 60 -6.77 -6.19 3.35
CA GLY A 60 -6.59 -5.44 4.61
C GLY A 60 -6.57 -3.92 4.44
N THR A 61 -6.72 -3.40 3.22
CA THR A 61 -6.82 -1.96 2.97
C THR A 61 -7.96 -1.35 3.77
N TRP A 62 -7.66 -0.28 4.51
CA TRP A 62 -8.66 0.54 5.19
C TRP A 62 -8.85 1.92 4.55
N ALA A 63 -8.03 2.27 3.55
CA ALA A 63 -8.15 3.52 2.79
C ALA A 63 -7.92 3.32 1.29
N LYS A 64 -8.80 3.88 0.45
CA LYS A 64 -8.66 3.82 -1.02
C LYS A 64 -7.67 4.85 -1.53
N ASN A 65 -7.09 4.57 -2.71
CA ASN A 65 -6.24 5.50 -3.45
C ASN A 65 -5.02 6.01 -2.67
N VAL A 66 -4.45 5.16 -1.80
CA VAL A 66 -3.29 5.52 -0.97
C VAL A 66 -1.98 5.37 -1.74
N ASP A 67 -1.05 6.29 -1.59
CA ASP A 67 0.27 6.24 -2.25
C ASP A 67 1.35 5.90 -1.21
N TRP A 68 1.10 4.86 -0.41
CA TRP A 68 2.00 4.34 0.62
C TRP A 68 1.60 2.90 0.95
N ASP A 69 2.48 2.25 1.70
CA ASP A 69 2.33 0.88 2.18
C ASP A 69 2.33 0.87 3.71
N GLU A 70 1.62 -0.09 4.30
CA GLU A 70 1.59 -0.36 5.74
C GLU A 70 2.16 -1.75 5.98
N TYR A 71 3.27 -1.80 6.71
CA TYR A 71 4.01 -3.02 7.04
C TYR A 71 3.65 -3.47 8.45
N MET A 72 3.20 -4.71 8.56
CA MET A 72 2.91 -5.37 9.83
C MET A 72 4.10 -6.27 10.18
N ILE A 73 4.85 -5.90 11.21
CA ILE A 73 6.09 -6.57 11.59
C ILE A 73 5.95 -7.13 13.01
N GLY A 74 6.11 -8.45 13.15
CA GLY A 74 6.23 -9.09 14.45
C GLY A 74 7.67 -9.03 14.93
N VAL A 75 7.90 -8.69 16.19
CA VAL A 75 9.22 -8.76 16.83
C VAL A 75 9.12 -9.49 18.15
N LYS A 76 10.14 -10.27 18.47
CA LYS A 76 10.27 -10.96 19.76
C LYS A 76 11.69 -10.82 20.28
N ASN A 77 11.83 -10.22 21.45
CA ASN A 77 13.09 -10.25 22.18
C ASN A 77 13.36 -11.70 22.63
N LEU A 78 14.50 -12.25 22.25
CA LEU A 78 14.94 -13.59 22.63
C LEU A 78 15.99 -13.57 23.74
N SER A 79 16.46 -12.38 24.11
CA SER A 79 17.49 -12.21 25.11
C SER A 79 16.92 -12.23 26.53
N GLY A 80 17.81 -12.41 27.50
CA GLY A 80 17.50 -12.33 28.93
C GLY A 80 17.39 -10.91 29.47
N ASP A 81 17.59 -9.88 28.64
CA ASP A 81 17.62 -8.47 29.01
C ASP A 81 16.65 -7.67 28.12
N SER A 82 16.38 -6.41 28.45
CA SER A 82 15.67 -5.51 27.54
C SER A 82 16.57 -5.05 26.40
N LEU A 83 15.96 -4.75 25.24
CA LEU A 83 16.64 -4.15 24.10
C LEU A 83 15.81 -3.00 23.53
N GLN A 84 16.45 -2.06 22.86
CA GLN A 84 15.77 -0.93 22.24
C GLN A 84 15.80 -1.07 20.72
N LEU A 85 14.65 -1.18 20.07
CA LEU A 85 14.55 -1.02 18.63
C LEU A 85 14.66 0.46 18.29
N THR A 86 15.69 0.83 17.53
CA THR A 86 16.01 2.23 17.23
C THR A 86 15.47 2.66 15.87
N ASN A 87 15.55 1.79 14.86
CA ASN A 87 15.09 2.09 13.52
C ASN A 87 14.63 0.83 12.79
N ILE A 88 13.70 0.99 11.86
CA ILE A 88 13.28 -0.07 10.93
C ILE A 88 13.18 0.55 9.54
N THR A 89 13.96 0.07 8.59
CA THR A 89 13.96 0.59 7.22
C THR A 89 13.63 -0.51 6.21
N VAL A 90 13.00 -0.12 5.11
CA VAL A 90 12.76 -1.00 3.96
C VAL A 90 13.79 -0.66 2.89
N VAL A 91 14.51 -1.66 2.38
CA VAL A 91 15.45 -1.48 1.27
C VAL A 91 14.79 -1.94 -0.03
N ASP A 92 14.64 -1.02 -0.97
CA ASP A 92 13.98 -1.30 -2.24
C ASP A 92 14.88 -1.98 -3.28
N SER A 93 14.33 -2.31 -4.45
CA SER A 93 15.08 -3.01 -5.51
C SER A 93 16.29 -2.23 -6.05
N LEU A 94 16.29 -0.90 -5.93
CA LEU A 94 17.43 -0.03 -6.28
C LEU A 94 18.40 0.17 -5.10
N GLY A 95 18.23 -0.56 -3.99
CA GLY A 95 19.10 -0.50 -2.82
C GLY A 95 18.93 0.75 -1.96
N THR A 96 17.88 1.54 -2.17
CA THR A 96 17.61 2.73 -1.36
C THR A 96 16.90 2.35 -0.07
N GLN A 97 17.43 2.84 1.06
CA GLN A 97 16.77 2.72 2.36
C GLN A 97 15.62 3.70 2.46
N ILE A 98 14.45 3.19 2.81
CA ILE A 98 13.21 3.96 2.96
C ILE A 98 12.79 3.86 4.43
N GLU A 99 12.68 5.02 5.07
CA GLU A 99 12.25 5.15 6.46
C GLU A 99 10.72 5.26 6.58
N PRO A 100 10.15 4.84 7.72
CA PRO A 100 8.75 5.03 8.00
C PRO A 100 8.44 6.53 8.15
N ARG A 101 7.22 6.92 7.76
CA ARG A 101 6.74 8.31 7.88
C ARG A 101 5.44 8.34 8.68
N GLN A 102 5.35 9.33 9.56
CA GLN A 102 4.29 9.36 10.58
C GLN A 102 2.98 10.01 10.13
N ASN A 103 2.96 10.60 8.93
CA ASN A 103 1.79 11.32 8.45
C ASN A 103 1.67 11.22 6.93
N ARG A 104 0.44 11.42 6.46
CA ARG A 104 0.06 11.28 5.05
C ARG A 104 0.88 12.17 4.12
N LYS A 105 1.18 13.41 4.53
CA LYS A 105 1.87 14.39 3.67
C LYS A 105 3.29 13.92 3.36
N HIS A 106 4.00 13.41 4.36
CA HIS A 106 5.36 12.91 4.21
C HIS A 106 5.40 11.59 3.43
N LEU A 107 4.44 10.69 3.65
CA LEU A 107 4.28 9.47 2.85
C LEU A 107 4.09 9.78 1.36
N VAL A 108 3.16 10.68 1.02
CA VAL A 108 2.90 11.08 -0.36
C VAL A 108 4.12 11.78 -0.99
N LYS A 109 4.84 12.60 -0.22
CA LYS A 109 6.07 13.25 -0.70
C LYS A 109 7.14 12.21 -1.02
N GLY A 110 7.43 11.30 -0.10
CA GLY A 110 8.39 10.21 -0.31
C GLY A 110 8.04 9.35 -1.52
N THR A 111 6.76 9.05 -1.73
CA THR A 111 6.33 8.26 -2.89
C THR A 111 6.58 9.00 -4.22
N LYS A 112 6.42 10.32 -4.25
CA LYS A 112 6.77 11.11 -5.45
C LYS A 112 8.28 11.07 -5.72
N GLU A 113 9.09 11.13 -4.68
CA GLU A 113 10.55 11.00 -4.77
C GLU A 113 10.93 9.62 -5.30
N THR A 114 10.33 8.54 -4.79
CA THR A 114 10.51 7.19 -5.30
C THR A 114 10.11 7.07 -6.77
N LYS A 115 8.92 7.54 -7.15
CA LYS A 115 8.47 7.53 -8.56
C LYS A 115 9.44 8.26 -9.49
N ARG A 116 10.03 9.37 -9.04
CA ARG A 116 11.03 10.13 -9.81
C ARG A 116 12.34 9.34 -9.96
N ARG A 117 12.82 8.71 -8.89
CA ARG A 117 14.04 7.89 -8.90
C ARG A 117 13.92 6.73 -9.87
N TYR A 118 12.86 5.93 -9.79
CA TYR A 118 12.65 4.80 -10.71
C TYR A 118 12.45 5.25 -12.16
N LYS A 119 11.78 6.39 -12.39
CA LYS A 119 11.68 6.96 -13.74
C LYS A 119 13.05 7.30 -14.32
N GLY A 120 14.00 7.74 -13.49
CA GLY A 120 15.40 7.96 -13.89
C GLY A 120 16.08 6.69 -14.41
N GLU A 121 15.71 5.54 -13.85
CA GLU A 121 16.20 4.20 -14.25
C GLU A 121 15.35 3.54 -15.35
N GLY A 122 14.46 4.29 -16.03
CA GLY A 122 13.59 3.74 -17.07
C GLY A 122 12.45 2.84 -16.56
N LEU A 123 12.25 2.76 -15.24
CA LEU A 123 11.23 1.94 -14.61
C LEU A 123 9.99 2.75 -14.23
N LYS A 124 8.82 2.10 -14.21
CA LYS A 124 7.55 2.73 -13.82
C LYS A 124 7.00 2.13 -12.54
N VAL A 125 6.76 3.01 -11.56
CA VAL A 125 6.17 2.65 -10.26
C VAL A 125 4.67 2.91 -10.27
N LYS A 126 3.87 1.89 -9.96
CA LYS A 126 2.40 1.97 -9.82
C LYS A 126 1.96 1.38 -8.49
N ALA A 127 1.39 2.24 -7.63
CA ALA A 127 0.76 1.82 -6.38
C ALA A 127 -0.30 0.75 -6.65
N GLY A 128 -0.35 -0.27 -5.80
CA GLY A 128 -1.37 -1.33 -5.88
C GLY A 128 -1.08 -2.44 -6.87
N LEU A 129 0.03 -2.37 -7.61
CA LEU A 129 0.48 -3.48 -8.44
C LEU A 129 1.28 -4.46 -7.57
N SER A 130 0.88 -5.73 -7.51
CA SER A 130 1.68 -6.84 -6.99
C SER A 130 2.20 -7.65 -8.17
N GLY A 131 3.52 -7.70 -8.37
CA GLY A 131 4.14 -8.41 -9.50
C GLY A 131 4.26 -9.92 -9.30
N GLY A 132 3.98 -10.42 -8.09
CA GLY A 132 3.93 -11.84 -7.76
C GLY A 132 2.74 -12.19 -6.86
N VAL A 133 2.51 -13.49 -6.68
CA VAL A 133 1.59 -14.00 -5.67
C VAL A 133 2.20 -13.68 -4.31
N LEU A 134 1.49 -12.91 -3.47
CA LEU A 134 1.82 -12.86 -2.04
C LEU A 134 1.49 -14.23 -1.44
N VAL A 135 2.42 -15.18 -1.55
CA VAL A 135 2.27 -16.55 -1.04
C VAL A 135 2.47 -16.51 0.47
N GLY A 136 1.43 -16.08 1.17
CA GLY A 136 1.44 -15.92 2.62
C GLY A 136 0.09 -16.19 3.29
N THR A 137 -0.98 -16.43 2.54
CA THR A 137 -2.32 -16.55 3.16
C THR A 137 -3.23 -17.58 2.50
N GLY A 138 -2.74 -18.35 1.51
CA GLY A 138 -3.62 -19.10 0.61
C GLY A 138 -4.47 -18.20 -0.31
N ILE A 139 -4.34 -16.86 -0.19
CA ILE A 139 -4.95 -15.90 -1.10
C ILE A 139 -3.98 -15.67 -2.25
N VAL A 140 -4.30 -16.22 -3.42
CA VAL A 140 -3.61 -15.88 -4.66
C VAL A 140 -4.06 -14.49 -5.10
N VAL A 141 -3.28 -13.45 -4.79
CA VAL A 141 -3.49 -12.13 -5.37
C VAL A 141 -2.91 -12.14 -6.78
N ALA A 142 -3.71 -12.57 -7.75
CA ALA A 142 -3.33 -12.51 -9.16
C ALA A 142 -3.13 -11.05 -9.59
N ALA A 143 -1.98 -10.76 -10.19
CA ALA A 143 -1.63 -9.45 -10.70
C ALA A 143 -2.65 -8.97 -11.74
N GLY A 144 -3.54 -8.05 -11.37
CA GLY A 144 -4.60 -7.59 -12.25
C GLY A 144 -5.25 -6.32 -11.74
N THR A 145 -4.83 -5.20 -12.32
CA THR A 145 -5.41 -3.85 -12.26
C THR A 145 -6.78 -3.70 -11.56
N SER A 146 -6.76 -2.89 -10.50
CA SER A 146 -7.84 -1.99 -10.06
C SER A 146 -9.26 -2.58 -10.01
N GLY A 147 -9.66 -3.00 -8.82
CA GLY A 147 -11.05 -2.95 -8.38
C GLY A 147 -11.94 -4.03 -8.97
N LEU A 148 -11.65 -5.28 -8.64
CA LEU A 148 -12.63 -6.36 -8.46
C LEU A 148 -11.93 -7.35 -7.53
N GLY A 149 -12.52 -7.57 -6.36
CA GLY A 149 -12.03 -8.59 -5.43
C GLY A 149 -11.91 -9.94 -6.12
N ALA A 150 -11.03 -10.78 -5.60
CA ALA A 150 -10.89 -12.16 -6.01
C ALA A 150 -12.25 -12.88 -5.96
N ALA A 151 -12.89 -12.99 -7.13
CA ALA A 151 -14.06 -13.83 -7.37
C ALA A 151 -14.10 -14.18 -8.86
N ALA A 152 -13.11 -14.93 -9.32
CA ALA A 152 -13.24 -15.74 -10.53
C ALA A 152 -13.34 -17.19 -10.09
N MET A 153 -14.57 -17.66 -9.83
CA MET A 153 -15.04 -18.97 -10.28
C MET A 153 -16.56 -19.12 -10.04
N ALA A 154 -17.24 -19.48 -11.13
CA ALA A 154 -18.57 -20.11 -11.23
C ALA A 154 -19.84 -19.23 -11.09
N GLY A 155 -20.50 -19.03 -12.24
CA GLY A 155 -21.96 -19.22 -12.32
C GLY A 155 -22.80 -18.01 -12.72
N GLY A 156 -23.07 -17.88 -14.02
CA GLY A 156 -24.45 -17.78 -14.50
C GLY A 156 -25.14 -16.40 -14.62
N ALA A 157 -25.61 -16.17 -15.84
CA ALA A 157 -26.83 -15.46 -16.24
C ALA A 157 -26.81 -13.93 -16.38
N ALA A 158 -27.05 -13.54 -17.63
CA ALA A 158 -27.50 -12.23 -18.06
C ALA A 158 -28.86 -11.85 -17.44
N ALA A 159 -29.05 -10.57 -17.15
CA ALA A 159 -30.37 -9.96 -17.09
C ALA A 159 -30.30 -8.50 -17.56
N ALA A 160 -31.16 -8.19 -18.53
CA ALA A 160 -31.30 -6.89 -19.16
C ALA A 160 -32.22 -5.95 -18.37
N GLY A 161 -32.00 -4.65 -18.56
CA GLY A 161 -33.08 -3.64 -18.56
C GLY A 161 -33.36 -2.93 -17.24
N ALA A 162 -33.04 -1.63 -17.19
CA ALA A 162 -33.96 -0.57 -16.78
C ALA A 162 -33.31 0.79 -17.05
N ALA A 163 -33.92 1.57 -17.96
CA ALA A 163 -33.55 2.96 -18.20
C ALA A 163 -34.04 3.82 -17.02
N THR A 164 -33.12 4.42 -16.28
CA THR A 164 -33.42 5.46 -15.30
C THR A 164 -32.90 6.80 -15.80
N VAL A 165 -33.83 7.74 -15.94
CA VAL A 165 -33.57 9.14 -16.30
C VAL A 165 -32.74 9.77 -15.17
N VAL A 166 -31.48 10.10 -15.44
CA VAL A 166 -30.60 10.79 -14.50
C VAL A 166 -30.85 12.28 -14.61
N VAL A 167 -31.46 12.86 -13.58
CA VAL A 167 -31.53 14.32 -13.39
C VAL A 167 -30.11 14.81 -13.08
N LEU A 168 -29.52 15.57 -14.01
CA LEU A 168 -28.23 16.22 -13.86
C LEU A 168 -28.36 17.40 -12.88
N VAL A 169 -28.04 17.17 -11.60
CA VAL A 169 -27.78 18.25 -10.64
C VAL A 169 -26.37 18.80 -10.90
N PRO A 170 -26.18 20.11 -11.06
CA PRO A 170 -24.87 20.68 -11.33
C PRO A 170 -23.96 20.58 -10.09
N VAL A 171 -22.96 19.70 -10.15
CA VAL A 171 -21.91 19.57 -9.12
C VAL A 171 -20.88 20.68 -9.32
N LEU A 172 -21.18 21.88 -8.84
CA LEU A 172 -20.22 22.98 -8.77
C LEU A 172 -19.59 23.02 -7.36
N ALA A 173 -18.26 22.87 -7.32
CA ALA A 173 -17.35 23.35 -6.28
C ALA A 173 -17.49 22.83 -4.81
N VAL A 174 -17.58 21.50 -4.58
CA VAL A 174 -17.43 20.90 -3.23
C VAL A 174 -16.23 19.94 -3.10
N GLY A 175 -15.38 19.83 -4.13
CA GLY A 175 -14.26 18.89 -4.13
C GLY A 175 -13.19 19.17 -3.06
N GLY A 176 -12.95 20.44 -2.72
CA GLY A 176 -11.90 20.84 -1.77
C GLY A 176 -12.19 20.46 -0.32
N VAL A 177 -13.42 20.72 0.15
CA VAL A 177 -13.83 20.49 1.54
C VAL A 177 -13.88 18.99 1.86
N PHE A 178 -14.47 18.18 0.98
CA PHE A 178 -14.49 16.72 1.16
C PHE A 178 -13.09 16.11 1.13
N ARG A 179 -12.18 16.64 0.30
CA ARG A 179 -10.79 16.19 0.25
C ARG A 179 -10.02 16.55 1.52
N GLY A 180 -10.24 17.73 2.09
CA GLY A 180 -9.64 18.14 3.38
C GLY A 180 -10.04 17.22 4.54
N ILE A 181 -11.35 16.97 4.68
CA ILE A 181 -11.88 16.09 5.72
C ILE A 181 -11.36 14.66 5.57
N ASN A 182 -11.38 14.12 4.34
CA ASN A 182 -10.86 12.77 4.10
C ASN A 182 -9.35 12.68 4.41
N ASN A 183 -8.57 13.69 4.04
CA ASN A 183 -7.14 13.71 4.35
C ASN A 183 -6.87 13.73 5.86
N SER A 184 -7.63 14.50 6.65
CA SER A 184 -7.50 14.51 8.11
C SER A 184 -7.92 13.17 8.71
N LYS A 185 -9.05 12.60 8.28
CA LYS A 185 -9.49 11.27 8.76
C LYS A 185 -8.45 10.19 8.48
N VAL A 186 -7.87 10.18 7.28
CA VAL A 186 -6.77 9.28 6.92
C VAL A 186 -5.54 9.52 7.80
N ASN A 187 -5.20 10.78 8.05
CA ASN A 187 -4.05 11.09 8.89
C ASN A 187 -4.25 10.63 10.34
N ASN A 188 -5.43 10.87 10.92
CA ASN A 188 -5.76 10.42 12.27
C ASN A 188 -5.70 8.88 12.37
N GLN A 189 -6.12 8.17 11.31
CA GLN A 189 -6.02 6.71 11.25
C GLN A 189 -4.56 6.23 11.16
N ILE A 190 -3.70 6.91 10.40
CA ILE A 190 -2.25 6.64 10.42
C ILE A 190 -1.71 6.84 11.84
N GLU A 191 -2.04 7.98 12.46
CA GLU A 191 -1.58 8.32 13.81
C GLU A 191 -2.04 7.33 14.87
N SER A 192 -3.27 6.83 14.79
CA SER A 192 -3.79 5.86 15.75
C SER A 192 -3.24 4.44 15.54
N ARG A 193 -2.81 4.09 14.32
CA ARG A 193 -2.36 2.73 13.98
C ARG A 193 -0.86 2.56 14.10
N GLN A 194 -0.09 3.61 13.81
CA GLN A 194 1.35 3.50 13.70
C GLN A 194 2.03 3.17 15.03
N THR A 195 3.16 2.48 14.93
CA THR A 195 4.13 2.36 16.01
C THR A 195 5.22 3.40 15.84
N LEU A 196 5.50 4.16 16.89
CA LEU A 196 6.57 5.17 16.90
C LEU A 196 7.86 4.56 17.43
N LEU A 197 8.97 4.75 16.71
CA LEU A 197 10.31 4.36 17.13
C LEU A 197 11.05 5.57 17.75
N PRO A 198 11.99 5.35 18.68
CA PRO A 198 12.45 4.06 19.21
C PRO A 198 11.43 3.42 20.18
N ILE A 199 11.50 2.10 20.36
CA ILE A 199 10.74 1.38 21.39
C ILE A 199 11.64 0.45 22.19
N VAL A 200 11.32 0.26 23.46
CA VAL A 200 11.93 -0.78 24.30
C VAL A 200 11.11 -2.05 24.15
N LEU A 201 11.79 -3.18 23.98
CA LEU A 201 11.25 -4.52 24.15
C LEU A 201 11.81 -5.09 25.44
N GLU A 202 10.92 -5.41 26.37
CA GLU A 202 11.27 -6.09 27.61
C GLU A 202 11.75 -7.52 27.34
N LYS A 203 12.36 -8.14 28.36
CA LYS A 203 12.84 -9.52 28.29
C LYS A 203 11.72 -10.43 27.77
N GLU A 204 12.04 -11.24 26.76
CA GLU A 204 11.12 -12.22 26.15
C GLU A 204 9.81 -11.62 25.57
N GLU A 205 9.69 -10.29 25.51
CA GLU A 205 8.50 -9.60 25.01
C GLU A 205 8.31 -9.87 23.52
N LYS A 206 7.08 -10.15 23.14
CA LYS A 206 6.63 -10.15 21.74
C LYS A 206 5.74 -8.93 21.49
N LYS A 207 6.00 -8.22 20.40
CA LYS A 207 5.24 -7.04 20.00
C LYS A 207 4.96 -7.04 18.50
N ASN A 208 3.79 -6.56 18.11
CA ASN A 208 3.45 -6.33 16.71
C ASN A 208 3.55 -4.84 16.42
N LEU A 209 4.26 -4.51 15.35
CA LEU A 209 4.54 -3.15 14.92
C LEU A 209 3.77 -2.87 13.63
N VAL A 210 3.28 -1.65 13.51
CA VAL A 210 2.63 -1.16 12.30
C VAL A 210 3.38 0.08 11.83
N LEU A 211 4.02 -0.01 10.67
CA LEU A 211 4.85 1.06 10.13
C LEU A 211 4.36 1.47 8.74
N PHE A 212 4.30 2.77 8.49
CA PHE A 212 3.88 3.30 7.20
C PHE A 212 5.08 3.77 6.40
N PHE A 213 5.24 3.25 5.18
CA PHE A 213 6.34 3.60 4.29
C PHE A 213 5.82 4.27 3.02
N PRO A 214 6.53 5.26 2.47
CA PRO A 214 6.39 5.58 1.05
C PRO A 214 6.48 4.31 0.20
N LEU A 215 5.91 4.33 -1.01
CA LEU A 215 5.96 3.16 -1.90
C LEU A 215 7.41 2.68 -2.03
N SER A 216 7.59 1.39 -1.78
CA SER A 216 8.88 0.71 -1.80
C SER A 216 8.85 -0.36 -2.90
N PRO A 217 9.31 -0.06 -4.14
CA PRO A 217 9.13 -0.99 -5.25
C PRO A 217 10.08 -2.19 -5.15
N SER A 218 9.50 -3.38 -5.24
CA SER A 218 10.16 -4.69 -5.10
C SER A 218 11.18 -4.72 -3.94
N PRO A 219 10.70 -4.56 -2.69
CA PRO A 219 11.56 -4.55 -1.52
C PRO A 219 12.40 -5.81 -1.40
N ARG A 220 13.70 -5.65 -1.17
CA ARG A 220 14.64 -6.77 -1.07
C ARG A 220 14.82 -7.24 0.37
N ARG A 221 14.78 -6.32 1.32
CA ARG A 221 14.92 -6.63 2.75
C ARG A 221 14.37 -5.53 3.64
N ILE A 222 14.09 -5.91 4.89
CA ILE A 222 13.86 -4.98 6.00
C ILE A 222 15.10 -5.04 6.90
N GLU A 223 15.61 -3.87 7.29
CA GLU A 223 16.72 -3.74 8.23
C GLU A 223 16.15 -3.23 9.56
N ILE A 224 16.30 -4.02 10.63
CA ILE A 224 15.85 -3.68 11.98
C ILE A 224 17.07 -3.38 12.84
N SER A 225 17.29 -2.10 13.14
CA SER A 225 18.37 -1.65 13.99
C SER A 225 17.91 -1.66 15.45
N TYR A 226 18.76 -2.19 16.32
CA TYR A 226 18.49 -2.26 17.76
C TYR A 226 19.75 -2.18 18.59
N VAL A 227 19.58 -1.83 19.86
CA VAL A 227 20.67 -1.69 20.83
C VAL A 227 20.40 -2.61 22.02
N ASP A 228 21.40 -3.40 22.39
CA ASP A 228 21.43 -4.18 23.62
C ASP A 228 22.68 -3.82 24.45
N ARG A 229 22.95 -4.56 25.54
CA ARG A 229 24.15 -4.34 26.37
C ARG A 229 25.49 -4.52 25.63
N ARG A 230 25.50 -5.17 24.47
CA ARG A 230 26.68 -5.42 23.64
C ARG A 230 26.88 -4.35 22.55
N GLY A 231 25.95 -3.42 22.39
CA GLY A 231 26.04 -2.31 21.45
C GLY A 231 24.96 -2.33 20.37
N ASP A 232 25.28 -1.72 19.23
CA ASP A 232 24.39 -1.62 18.09
C ASP A 232 24.40 -2.89 17.24
N HIS A 233 23.21 -3.33 16.82
CA HIS A 233 23.01 -4.49 15.97
C HIS A 233 22.03 -4.17 14.85
N THR A 234 22.04 -4.99 13.81
CA THR A 234 21.04 -4.95 12.74
C THR A 234 20.62 -6.37 12.37
N LEU A 235 19.33 -6.65 12.49
CA LEU A 235 18.71 -7.88 11.98
C LEU A 235 18.17 -7.62 10.58
N ILE A 236 18.44 -8.53 9.64
CA ILE A 236 17.98 -8.44 8.25
C ILE A 236 16.87 -9.46 8.02
N VAL A 237 15.70 -9.01 7.58
CA VAL A 237 14.61 -9.86 7.11
C VAL A 237 14.59 -9.81 5.59
N ASP A 238 14.88 -10.93 4.92
CA ASP A 238 14.84 -11.03 3.45
C ASP A 238 13.38 -10.98 2.96
N THR A 239 13.04 -10.01 2.12
CA THR A 239 11.68 -9.88 1.57
C THR A 239 11.62 -10.13 0.07
N GLN A 240 12.74 -10.45 -0.56
CA GLN A 240 12.85 -10.47 -2.02
C GLN A 240 11.90 -11.50 -2.63
N ALA A 241 11.84 -12.72 -2.09
CA ALA A 241 10.96 -13.76 -2.60
C ALA A 241 9.47 -13.41 -2.40
N ALA A 242 9.12 -12.79 -1.27
CA ALA A 242 7.73 -12.53 -0.91
C ALA A 242 7.15 -11.28 -1.59
N LEU A 243 7.98 -10.25 -1.83
CA LEU A 243 7.54 -8.95 -2.33
C LEU A 243 8.06 -8.63 -3.74
N ASP A 244 8.47 -9.66 -4.48
CA ASP A 244 8.97 -9.48 -5.84
C ASP A 244 7.93 -8.81 -6.76
N GLY A 245 8.42 -7.89 -7.59
CA GLY A 245 7.60 -7.11 -8.51
C GLY A 245 6.58 -6.16 -7.85
N LEU A 246 6.54 -6.03 -6.52
CA LEU A 246 5.64 -5.09 -5.85
C LEU A 246 5.88 -3.66 -6.40
N HIS A 247 4.81 -3.02 -6.83
CA HIS A 247 4.74 -1.69 -7.46
C HIS A 247 5.49 -1.50 -8.77
N LEU A 248 6.14 -2.53 -9.33
CA LEU A 248 6.86 -2.42 -10.59
C LEU A 248 6.01 -2.85 -11.77
N VAL A 249 5.88 -1.96 -12.76
CA VAL A 249 5.30 -2.28 -14.06
C VAL A 249 6.46 -2.71 -14.96
N GLN A 250 6.41 -3.91 -15.54
CA GLN A 250 7.32 -4.27 -16.64
C GLN A 250 7.13 -3.25 -17.77
N ALA A 251 8.23 -2.65 -18.23
CA ALA A 251 8.19 -1.85 -19.45
C ALA A 251 7.75 -2.80 -20.58
N LYS A 252 6.69 -2.43 -21.31
CA LYS A 252 6.40 -3.11 -22.57
C LYS A 252 7.60 -2.86 -23.50
N GLU A 253 8.26 -3.93 -23.93
CA GLU A 253 9.10 -3.92 -25.13
C GLU A 253 8.29 -3.52 -26.36
#